data_AF-A0A843ATD4-F1
#
_entry.id   AF-A0A843ATD4-F1
#
_cell.length_a   1.000
_cell.length_b   1.000
_cell.length_c   1.000
_cell.angle_alpha   90.00
_cell.angle_beta   90.00
_cell.angle_gamma   90.00
#
_symmetry.space_group_name_H-M   'P 1'
#
loop_
_entity.id
_entity.type
_entity.pdbx_description
1 polymer ?
#
loop_
_entity_poly.entity_id
_entity_poly.type
_entity_poly.pdbx_seq_one_letter_code
_entity_poly.pdbx_strand_id
1 'polypeptide(L)'
;MIVGDIVRYRNTGTVGKVEDIKVDGQVTWALLDTSKLYYDATSLDPASPDDYREIIDREAGGKDQLEDIMRLRQEMEEMAEKVSRITPSGAG
;
A
#
# COMPACT_ATOMS: atom_id res chain seq x y z
N MET A 1 -12.88 -7.27 19.06
CA MET A 1 -11.52 -6.95 18.64
C MET A 1 -10.59 -7.30 19.77
N ILE A 2 -9.69 -8.24 19.54
CA ILE A 2 -8.62 -8.65 20.45
C ILE A 2 -7.28 -8.64 19.70
N VAL A 3 -6.16 -8.68 20.45
CA VAL A 3 -4.83 -8.84 19.84
C VAL A 3 -4.81 -10.13 19.04
N GLY A 4 -4.37 -10.04 17.79
CA GLY A 4 -4.37 -11.13 16.83
C GLY A 4 -5.54 -11.12 15.84
N ASP A 5 -6.59 -10.34 16.08
CA ASP A 5 -7.68 -10.14 15.12
C ASP A 5 -7.17 -9.43 13.87
N ILE A 6 -7.82 -9.73 12.75
CA ILE A 6 -7.58 -9.04 11.49
C ILE A 6 -8.65 -7.99 11.32
N VAL A 7 -8.20 -6.78 11.00
CA VAL A 7 -9.05 -5.61 10.89
C VAL A 7 -8.69 -4.81 9.66
N ARG A 8 -9.68 -4.15 9.08
CA ARG A 8 -9.53 -3.26 7.94
C ARG A 8 -9.79 -1.84 8.37
N TYR A 9 -8.85 -0.96 8.10
CA TYR A 9 -9.04 0.47 8.29
C TYR A 9 -9.95 1.04 7.20
N ARG A 10 -11.09 1.59 7.60
CA ARG A 10 -12.18 1.97 6.69
C ARG A 10 -11.78 3.09 5.72
N ASN A 11 -10.93 4.01 6.13
CA ASN A 11 -10.61 5.20 5.33
C ASN A 11 -9.68 4.91 4.15
N THR A 12 -8.62 4.13 4.36
CA THR A 12 -7.65 3.81 3.29
C THR A 12 -7.82 2.40 2.74
N GLY A 13 -8.68 1.57 3.34
CA GLY A 13 -8.85 0.16 2.97
C GLY A 13 -7.70 -0.74 3.43
N THR A 14 -6.70 -0.21 4.15
CA THR A 14 -5.53 -0.94 4.62
C THR A 14 -5.96 -2.03 5.59
N VAL A 15 -5.61 -3.27 5.31
CA VAL A 15 -5.87 -4.41 6.19
C VAL A 15 -4.62 -4.72 7.01
N GLY A 16 -4.80 -5.02 8.28
CA GLY A 16 -3.71 -5.32 9.19
C GLY A 16 -4.13 -6.26 10.29
N LYS A 17 -3.16 -6.98 10.85
CA LYS A 17 -3.34 -7.75 12.08
C LYS A 17 -3.09 -6.85 13.28
N VAL A 18 -3.95 -6.94 14.29
CA VAL A 18 -3.79 -6.21 15.55
C VAL A 18 -2.65 -6.83 16.35
N GLU A 19 -1.58 -6.07 16.59
CA GLU A 19 -0.46 -6.47 17.46
C GLU A 19 -0.65 -6.05 18.90
N ASP A 20 -1.27 -4.89 19.12
CA ASP A 20 -1.47 -4.34 20.46
C ASP A 20 -2.77 -3.53 20.51
N ILE A 21 -3.37 -3.46 21.69
CA ILE A 21 -4.57 -2.66 21.95
C ILE A 21 -4.31 -1.81 23.19
N LYS A 22 -4.39 -0.49 22.98
CA LYS A 22 -4.24 0.51 24.04
C LYS A 22 -5.54 1.26 24.22
N VAL A 23 -5.99 1.40 25.46
CA VAL A 23 -7.13 2.27 25.80
C VAL A 23 -6.59 3.58 26.34
N ASP A 24 -6.99 4.70 25.74
CA ASP A 24 -6.64 6.05 26.18
C ASP A 24 -7.92 6.88 26.38
N GLY A 25 -8.30 7.07 27.64
CA GLY A 25 -9.55 7.70 28.02
C GLY A 25 -10.78 6.91 27.54
N GLN A 26 -11.48 7.46 26.54
CA GLN A 26 -12.66 6.82 25.92
C GLN A 26 -12.36 6.20 24.55
N VAL A 27 -11.13 6.36 24.04
CA VAL A 27 -10.74 5.89 22.71
C VAL A 27 -9.93 4.61 22.86
N THR A 28 -10.27 3.60 22.07
CA THR A 28 -9.48 2.37 21.95
C THR A 28 -8.62 2.49 20.71
N TRP A 29 -7.31 2.33 20.87
CA TRP A 29 -6.31 2.36 19.83
C TRP A 29 -5.82 0.95 19.56
N ALA A 30 -5.77 0.54 18.30
CA ALA A 30 -5.20 -0.73 17.88
C ALA A 30 -3.96 -0.50 17.01
N LEU A 31 -2.87 -1.16 17.37
CA LEU A 31 -1.63 -1.17 16.59
C LEU A 31 -1.73 -2.22 15.49
N LEU A 32 -1.54 -1.82 14.23
CA LEU A 32 -1.55 -2.74 13.10
C LEU A 32 -0.13 -3.13 12.69
N ASP A 33 0.09 -4.43 12.43
CA ASP A 33 1.38 -4.97 11.97
C ASP A 33 1.83 -4.36 10.63
N THR A 34 0.88 -4.13 9.71
CA THR A 34 1.19 -3.71 8.33
C THR A 34 1.74 -2.29 8.24
N SER A 35 1.24 -1.37 9.06
CA SER A 35 1.68 0.03 9.05
C SER A 35 2.45 0.45 10.30
N LYS A 36 2.52 -0.39 11.34
CA LYS A 36 3.16 -0.11 12.64
C LYS A 36 2.67 1.19 13.30
N LEU A 37 1.41 1.56 13.04
CA LEU A 37 0.75 2.74 13.58
C LEU A 37 -0.50 2.36 14.38
N TYR A 38 -0.82 3.18 15.38
CA TYR A 38 -2.05 3.07 16.15
C TYR A 38 -3.21 3.74 15.41
N TYR A 39 -4.28 2.99 15.17
CA TYR A 39 -5.53 3.51 14.63
C TYR A 39 -6.63 3.45 15.67
N ASP A 40 -7.56 4.38 15.57
CA ASP A 40 -8.79 4.35 16.36
C ASP A 40 -9.60 3.11 15.99
N ALA A 41 -9.88 2.26 16.98
CA ALA A 41 -10.63 1.03 16.82
C ALA A 41 -12.06 1.25 16.31
N THR A 42 -12.63 2.44 16.49
CA THR A 42 -13.95 2.79 15.93
C THR A 42 -13.93 2.94 14.41
N SER A 43 -12.75 3.20 13.83
CA SER A 43 -12.53 3.33 12.40
C SER A 43 -12.02 2.02 11.75
N LEU A 44 -11.95 0.93 12.53
CA LEU A 44 -11.52 -0.39 12.10
C LEU A 44 -12.73 -1.33 12.00
N ASP A 45 -12.91 -1.93 10.84
CA ASP A 45 -13.92 -2.97 10.62
C ASP A 45 -13.30 -4.37 10.81
N PRO A 46 -13.99 -5.31 11.46
CA PRO A 46 -13.53 -6.69 11.55
C PRO A 46 -13.49 -7.30 10.15
N ALA A 47 -12.38 -7.96 9.82
CA ALA A 47 -12.19 -8.65 8.54
C ALA A 47 -11.86 -10.13 8.78
N SER A 48 -12.24 -11.00 7.85
CA SER A 48 -11.92 -12.42 7.93
C SER A 48 -10.43 -12.66 7.58
N PRO A 49 -9.80 -13.73 8.11
CA PRO A 49 -8.48 -14.17 7.63
C PRO A 49 -8.43 -14.46 6.13
N ASP A 50 -9.55 -14.87 5.53
CA ASP A 50 -9.64 -15.07 4.09
C ASP A 50 -9.64 -13.73 3.33
N ASP A 51 -10.38 -12.73 3.83
CA ASP A 51 -10.36 -11.36 3.30
C ASP A 51 -8.96 -10.75 3.41
N TYR A 52 -8.24 -11.05 4.50
CA TYR A 52 -6.85 -10.61 4.70
C TYR A 52 -5.95 -11.04 3.57
N ARG A 53 -5.98 -12.32 3.22
CA ARG A 53 -5.11 -12.88 2.18
C ARG A 53 -5.47 -12.32 0.83
N GLU A 54 -6.76 -12.24 0.52
CA GLU A 54 -7.21 -11.69 -0.76
C GLU A 54 -6.80 -10.22 -0.93
N ILE A 55 -6.92 -9.39 0.12
CA ILE A 55 -6.52 -7.98 0.04
C ILE A 55 -4.99 -7.86 0.02
N ILE A 56 -4.25 -8.61 0.84
CA ILE A 56 -2.78 -8.57 0.84
C ILE A 56 -2.22 -9.01 -0.52
N ASP A 57 -2.75 -10.09 -1.10
CA ASP A 57 -2.34 -10.58 -2.43
C ASP A 57 -2.65 -9.54 -3.52
N ARG A 58 -3.81 -8.85 -3.41
CA ARG A 58 -4.19 -7.78 -4.33
C ARG A 58 -3.32 -6.53 -4.16
N GLU A 59 -2.99 -6.13 -2.93
CA GLU A 59 -2.11 -4.98 -2.67
C GLU A 59 -0.66 -5.28 -3.06
N ALA A 60 -0.18 -6.51 -2.85
CA ALA A 60 1.12 -6.97 -3.33
C ALA A 60 1.18 -6.97 -4.87
N GLY A 61 0.17 -7.55 -5.54
CA GLY A 61 0.09 -7.51 -7.00
C GLY A 61 -0.06 -6.09 -7.57
N GLY A 62 -0.71 -5.18 -6.85
CA GLY A 62 -0.80 -3.76 -7.22
C GLY A 62 0.53 -3.02 -7.10
N LYS A 63 1.37 -3.37 -6.12
CA LYS A 63 2.73 -2.83 -5.98
C LYS A 63 3.64 -3.30 -7.10
N ASP A 64 3.59 -4.59 -7.44
CA ASP A 64 4.37 -5.15 -8.56
C ASP A 64 4.00 -4.45 -9.88
N GLN A 65 2.71 -4.23 -10.14
CA GLN A 65 2.26 -3.49 -11.32
C GLN A 65 2.74 -2.03 -11.35
N LEU A 66 2.80 -1.36 -10.19
CA LEU A 66 3.27 0.02 -10.11
C LEU A 66 4.78 0.11 -10.39
N GLU A 67 5.57 -0.81 -9.83
CA GLU A 67 7.01 -0.89 -10.09
C GLU A 67 7.32 -1.16 -11.56
N ASP A 68 6.56 -2.07 -12.20
CA ASP A 68 6.69 -2.36 -13.63
C ASP A 68 6.37 -1.14 -14.50
N ILE A 69 5.31 -0.39 -14.17
CA ILE A 69 4.95 0.85 -14.87
C ILE A 69 6.03 1.93 -14.68
N MET A 70 6.61 2.05 -13.49
CA MET A 70 7.68 3.00 -13.20
C MET A 70 8.95 2.65 -13.99
N ARG A 71 9.34 1.37 -14.04
CA ARG A 71 10.49 0.90 -14.82
C ARG A 71 10.29 1.16 -16.31
N LEU A 72 9.11 0.85 -16.85
CA LEU A 72 8.78 1.12 -18.24
C LEU A 72 8.88 2.62 -18.58
N ARG A 73 8.41 3.50 -17.70
CA ARG A 73 8.54 4.96 -17.89
C ARG A 73 10.00 5.40 -17.93
N GLN A 74 10.83 4.86 -17.04
CA GLN A 74 12.25 5.20 -16.99
C GLN A 74 13.00 4.73 -18.25
N GLU A 75 12.73 3.51 -18.73
CA GLU A 75 13.29 3.00 -19.99
C GLU A 75 12.90 3.85 -21.20
N MET A 76 11.64 4.33 -21.24
CA MET A 76 11.17 5.22 -22.29
C MET A 76 11.87 6.59 -22.24
N GLU A 77 12.11 7.13 -21.06
CA GLU A 77 12.82 8.41 -20.87
C GLU A 77 14.29 8.30 -21.29
N GLU A 78 14.98 7.22 -20.89
CA GLU A 78 16.35 6.94 -21.33
C GLU A 78 16.44 6.72 -22.85
N MET A 79 15.43 6.07 -23.45
CA MET A 79 15.38 5.89 -24.90
C MET A 79 15.13 7.20 -25.63
N ALA A 80 14.22 8.05 -25.13
CA ALA A 80 13.97 9.37 -25.69
C ALA A 80 15.22 10.27 -25.63
N GLU A 81 15.97 10.21 -24.52
CA GLU A 81 17.23 10.94 -24.37
C GLU A 81 18.31 10.44 -25.36
N LYS A 82 18.43 9.11 -25.52
CA LYS A 82 19.37 8.52 -26.49
C LYS A 82 18.99 8.89 -27.93
N VAL A 83 17.71 8.82 -28.30
CA VAL A 83 17.23 9.22 -29.63
C VAL A 83 17.50 10.70 -29.88
N SER A 84 17.25 11.57 -28.89
CA SER A 84 17.55 13.01 -28.98
C SER A 84 19.04 13.31 -29.16
N ARG A 85 19.95 12.45 -28.68
CA ARG A 85 21.41 12.61 -28.88
C ARG A 85 21.89 12.04 -30.23
N ILE A 86 21.18 11.09 -30.81
CA ILE A 86 21.59 10.38 -32.04
C ILE A 86 21.07 11.09 -33.31
N THR A 87 19.94 11.78 -33.25
CA THR A 87 19.52 12.68 -34.34
C THR A 87 20.01 14.11 -34.07
N PRO A 88 21.12 14.57 -34.68
CA PRO A 88 21.29 16.01 -34.82
C PRO A 88 20.13 16.47 -35.72
N SER A 89 19.39 17.49 -35.30
CA SER A 89 18.44 18.17 -36.16
C SER A 89 19.19 18.78 -37.34
N GLY A 90 19.41 17.98 -38.38
CA GLY A 90 19.78 18.42 -39.71
C GLY A 90 18.52 18.48 -40.55
N ALA A 91 17.89 19.66 -40.62
CA ALA A 91 17.01 20.05 -41.70
C ALA A 91 16.65 21.55 -41.60
N GLY A 92 17.15 22.34 -42.56
CA GLY A 92 16.52 23.59 -43.02
C GLY A 92 16.95 24.88 -42.35
#